data_AF-A0AAD1APH7-F1
#
_entry.id   AF-A0AAD1APH7-F1
#
_cell.length_a   1.000
_cell.length_b   1.000
_cell.length_c   1.000
_cell.angle_alpha   90.00
_cell.angle_beta   90.00
_cell.angle_gamma   90.00
#
_symmetry.space_group_name_H-M   'P 1'
#
loop_
_entity.id
_entity.type
_entity.pdbx_description
1 polymer ?
#
loop_
_entity_poly.entity_id
_entity_poly.type
_entity_poly.pdbx_seq_one_letter_code
_entity_poly.pdbx_strand_id
1 'polypeptide(L)'
;MKRVLTVAGIFVAMLFMLLFPIQKAVAADDDIPPDSGIPDSALKAPDYFFKSTAKPEYNQNRSSFSTTYPQALIVTGSANYQNWQIGGMWSKQRIDLNSAFTYETAHYFGSRPGYDADGMTFTLQNDPEGIAAYGARGGGLGAYPWSRSGPPKQELISHYIQNALSIEMHSYWSGDTAQFDDMYDYDYPNTKMTGHLGVVRPGETPLTTKTSRDVGHLQYVPLTDATKLSNGKFRPFTVKWTPSVTYKDGVRILGGDLQYYMDGNPKEGGIFRINNVLDYFKSDKVLFGYTGSSGTHPTFQAVALLKMPQNAQPVTVNFVDTAGNAIQDPLTIPGDPGNQWDAAKRRPEWIHKGDDWYQYTGKYTVNTPD
;
A
#
# COMPACT_ATOMS: atom_id res chain seq x y z
N MET A 1 8.31 -65.17 59.45
CA MET A 1 7.99 -64.26 60.57
C MET A 1 7.34 -63.00 60.02
N LYS A 2 6.20 -62.62 60.63
CA LYS A 2 5.45 -61.35 60.55
C LYS A 2 4.76 -60.95 59.22
N ARG A 3 3.46 -61.24 59.20
CA ARG A 3 2.38 -60.50 58.51
C ARG A 3 2.33 -59.04 58.98
N VAL A 4 1.84 -58.11 58.13
CA VAL A 4 0.75 -57.17 58.47
C VAL A 4 -0.04 -56.82 57.20
N LEU A 5 -1.35 -57.02 57.27
CA LEU A 5 -2.40 -56.51 56.38
C LEU A 5 -2.70 -55.05 56.74
N THR A 6 -2.96 -54.17 55.76
CA THR A 6 -4.14 -53.27 55.83
C THR A 6 -4.58 -52.76 54.46
N VAL A 7 -5.84 -53.03 54.13
CA VAL A 7 -6.64 -52.36 53.10
C VAL A 7 -7.44 -51.26 53.79
N ALA A 8 -7.46 -50.03 53.26
CA ALA A 8 -8.52 -49.03 53.48
C ALA A 8 -8.33 -47.85 52.50
N GLY A 9 -9.42 -47.40 51.84
CA GLY A 9 -9.46 -46.09 51.17
C GLY A 9 -10.19 -46.05 49.84
N ILE A 10 -11.51 -45.81 49.91
CA ILE A 10 -12.46 -45.60 48.81
C ILE A 10 -12.38 -44.15 48.27
N PHE A 11 -12.52 -44.00 46.94
CA PHE A 11 -12.99 -42.86 46.11
C PHE A 11 -12.52 -41.42 46.43
N VAL A 12 -11.99 -40.71 45.43
CA VAL A 12 -12.68 -39.57 44.75
C VAL A 12 -11.98 -39.33 43.41
N ALA A 13 -12.75 -39.42 42.33
CA ALA A 13 -12.39 -38.89 41.03
C ALA A 13 -12.41 -37.35 41.09
N MET A 14 -11.28 -36.70 40.82
CA MET A 14 -11.27 -35.29 40.42
C MET A 14 -10.67 -35.20 39.02
N LEU A 15 -11.60 -35.17 38.06
CA LEU A 15 -11.38 -34.77 36.69
C LEU A 15 -11.06 -33.26 36.69
N PHE A 16 -9.80 -32.88 36.85
CA PHE A 16 -9.35 -31.54 36.47
C PHE A 16 -9.16 -31.50 34.95
N MET A 17 -10.28 -31.36 34.21
CA MET A 17 -10.22 -30.78 32.87
C MET A 17 -9.87 -29.30 33.05
N LEU A 18 -8.58 -29.00 33.02
CA LEU A 18 -8.12 -27.64 32.75
C LEU A 18 -8.64 -27.26 31.37
N LEU A 19 -9.66 -26.40 31.35
CA LEU A 19 -10.07 -25.61 30.19
C LEU A 19 -8.91 -24.66 29.83
N PHE A 20 -7.88 -25.20 29.19
CA PHE A 20 -7.04 -24.38 28.35
C PHE A 20 -7.83 -24.08 27.08
N PRO A 21 -7.94 -22.81 26.64
CA PRO A 21 -8.43 -22.55 25.30
C PRO A 21 -7.53 -23.35 24.36
N ILE A 22 -8.15 -24.20 23.54
CA ILE A 22 -7.46 -24.84 22.42
C ILE A 22 -6.91 -23.69 21.58
N GLN A 23 -5.63 -23.36 21.73
CA GLN A 23 -4.93 -22.57 20.74
C GLN A 23 -5.10 -23.35 19.44
N LYS A 24 -5.88 -22.80 18.50
CA LYS A 24 -5.89 -23.31 17.14
C LYS A 24 -4.43 -23.41 16.73
N ALA A 25 -3.99 -24.61 16.35
CA ALA A 25 -2.69 -24.80 15.75
C ALA A 25 -2.61 -23.83 14.57
N VAL A 26 -1.75 -22.82 14.70
CA VAL A 26 -1.48 -21.86 13.64
C VAL A 26 -0.91 -22.69 12.49
N ALA A 27 -1.59 -22.68 11.34
CA ALA A 27 -1.06 -23.31 10.14
C ALA A 27 0.29 -22.64 9.83
N ALA A 28 1.31 -23.47 9.58
CA ALA A 28 2.72 -23.07 9.50
C ALA A 28 3.09 -22.14 8.31
N ASP A 29 2.11 -21.57 7.60
CA ASP A 29 2.34 -20.94 6.29
C ASP A 29 2.29 -19.41 6.27
N ASP A 30 1.78 -18.74 7.32
CA ASP A 30 1.59 -17.28 7.27
C ASP A 30 2.76 -16.48 7.87
N ASP A 31 3.63 -17.10 8.66
CA ASP A 31 4.79 -16.50 9.37
C ASP A 31 4.51 -15.22 10.19
N ILE A 32 3.27 -14.75 10.30
CA ILE A 32 2.86 -13.63 11.14
C ILE A 32 3.10 -13.99 12.60
N PRO A 33 3.96 -13.27 13.34
CA PRO A 33 4.22 -13.59 14.73
C PRO A 33 2.96 -13.40 15.59
N PRO A 34 2.62 -14.34 16.50
CA PRO A 34 1.42 -14.24 17.34
C PRO A 34 1.35 -12.94 18.16
N ASP A 35 2.49 -12.48 18.66
CA ASP A 35 2.59 -11.26 19.47
C ASP A 35 2.86 -10.00 18.64
N SER A 36 2.71 -10.06 17.32
CA SER A 36 2.92 -8.89 16.44
C SER A 36 1.88 -7.79 16.65
N GLY A 37 0.78 -8.07 17.37
CA GLY A 37 -0.28 -7.10 17.58
C GLY A 37 -1.04 -6.76 16.29
N ILE A 38 -1.15 -7.73 15.36
CA ILE A 38 -1.99 -7.56 14.18
C ILE A 38 -3.40 -7.17 14.59
N PRO A 39 -3.96 -6.06 14.08
CA PRO A 39 -5.29 -5.60 14.47
C PRO A 39 -6.40 -6.46 13.87
N ASP A 40 -7.48 -6.61 14.62
CA ASP A 40 -8.72 -7.26 14.16
C ASP A 40 -9.41 -6.43 13.08
N SER A 41 -9.99 -7.10 12.10
CA SER A 41 -10.77 -6.48 11.03
C SER A 41 -11.74 -7.48 10.42
N ALA A 42 -12.92 -7.00 10.02
CA ALA A 42 -13.91 -7.81 9.30
C ALA A 42 -13.59 -7.96 7.80
N LEU A 43 -12.63 -7.18 7.28
CA LEU A 43 -12.24 -7.22 5.87
C LEU A 43 -11.53 -8.53 5.53
N LYS A 44 -11.69 -8.97 4.28
CA LYS A 44 -10.97 -10.12 3.74
C LYS A 44 -10.15 -9.67 2.54
N ALA A 45 -8.83 -9.75 2.66
CA ALA A 45 -7.89 -9.35 1.62
C ALA A 45 -8.18 -9.96 0.23
N PRO A 46 -8.55 -11.26 0.12
CA PRO A 46 -8.92 -11.86 -1.17
C PRO A 46 -10.13 -11.21 -1.85
N ASP A 47 -11.00 -10.50 -1.13
CA ASP A 47 -12.15 -9.82 -1.73
C ASP A 47 -11.71 -8.57 -2.50
N TYR A 48 -10.64 -7.91 -2.06
CA TYR A 48 -10.22 -6.59 -2.55
C TYR A 48 -8.94 -6.58 -3.38
N PHE A 49 -8.11 -7.62 -3.29
CA PHE A 49 -6.80 -7.65 -3.96
C PHE A 49 -6.63 -8.89 -4.84
N PHE A 50 -5.78 -8.74 -5.84
CA PHE A 50 -5.12 -9.81 -6.58
C PHE A 50 -3.67 -9.94 -6.10
N LYS A 51 -3.16 -11.17 -6.10
CA LYS A 51 -1.72 -11.40 -6.13
C LYS A 51 -1.20 -10.98 -7.50
N SER A 52 -0.10 -10.24 -7.54
CA SER A 52 0.48 -9.79 -8.80
C SER A 52 0.82 -10.98 -9.69
N THR A 53 0.54 -10.84 -10.98
CA THR A 53 0.84 -11.86 -12.00
C THR A 53 2.23 -11.68 -12.60
N ALA A 54 3.05 -10.77 -12.05
CA ALA A 54 4.43 -10.55 -12.47
C ALA A 54 5.22 -11.85 -12.49
N LYS A 55 6.03 -12.03 -13.53
CA LYS A 55 6.97 -13.14 -13.67
C LYS A 55 8.38 -12.62 -13.93
N PRO A 56 9.02 -11.97 -12.92
CA PRO A 56 10.39 -11.52 -13.07
C PRO A 56 11.30 -12.72 -13.35
N GLU A 57 12.19 -12.58 -14.33
CA GLU A 57 13.09 -13.67 -14.74
C GLU A 57 13.93 -14.23 -13.58
N TYR A 58 14.32 -13.37 -12.65
CA TYR A 58 15.27 -13.68 -11.59
C TYR A 58 14.66 -13.86 -10.20
N ASN A 59 13.37 -13.56 -10.03
CA ASN A 59 12.74 -13.51 -8.71
C ASN A 59 11.32 -14.06 -8.80
N GLN A 60 10.95 -14.93 -7.87
CA GLN A 60 9.57 -15.36 -7.76
C GLN A 60 8.78 -14.32 -6.96
N ASN A 61 7.60 -13.96 -7.46
CA ASN A 61 6.64 -13.23 -6.64
C ASN A 61 6.21 -14.14 -5.48
N ARG A 62 6.49 -13.71 -4.25
CA ARG A 62 6.21 -14.45 -3.02
C ARG A 62 4.94 -14.01 -2.31
N SER A 63 4.20 -13.05 -2.87
CA SER A 63 3.02 -12.56 -2.19
C SER A 63 1.93 -13.63 -2.07
N SER A 64 1.25 -13.62 -0.92
CA SER A 64 0.18 -14.55 -0.60
C SER A 64 -0.90 -13.84 0.23
N PHE A 65 -2.02 -14.51 0.41
CA PHE A 65 -3.02 -14.11 1.41
C PHE A 65 -2.80 -14.94 2.65
N SER A 66 -2.89 -14.33 3.82
CA SER A 66 -2.86 -15.08 5.07
C SER A 66 -4.08 -16.00 5.16
N THR A 67 -3.84 -17.23 5.62
CA THR A 67 -4.87 -18.25 5.88
C THR A 67 -5.43 -18.14 7.31
N THR A 68 -4.68 -17.55 8.22
CA THR A 68 -4.98 -17.36 9.65
C THR A 68 -5.68 -16.02 9.91
N TYR A 69 -5.25 -14.96 9.22
CA TYR A 69 -5.73 -13.59 9.36
C TYR A 69 -6.30 -13.12 8.01
N PRO A 70 -7.61 -13.31 7.75
CA PRO A 70 -8.21 -13.06 6.44
C PRO A 70 -8.02 -11.64 5.92
N GLN A 71 -7.84 -10.66 6.81
CA GLN A 71 -7.57 -9.26 6.47
C GLN A 71 -6.14 -9.01 5.99
N ALA A 72 -5.23 -9.98 6.06
CA ALA A 72 -3.81 -9.76 5.82
C ALA A 72 -3.34 -10.17 4.42
N LEU A 73 -2.58 -9.25 3.83
CA LEU A 73 -1.76 -9.42 2.63
C LEU A 73 -0.33 -9.75 3.08
N ILE A 74 0.26 -10.82 2.57
CA ILE A 74 1.69 -11.10 2.72
C ILE A 74 2.36 -10.57 1.46
N VAL A 75 3.22 -9.57 1.60
CA VAL A 75 3.93 -8.94 0.47
C VAL A 75 5.18 -9.75 0.15
N THR A 76 6.05 -9.96 1.14
CA THR A 76 7.20 -10.89 1.05
C THR A 76 7.11 -11.94 2.16
N GLY A 77 7.47 -13.18 1.83
CA GLY A 77 7.46 -14.31 2.77
C GLY A 77 8.66 -14.29 3.74
N SER A 78 8.70 -15.23 4.69
CA SER A 78 9.82 -15.27 5.64
C SER A 78 11.16 -15.62 4.99
N ALA A 79 12.24 -15.39 5.77
CA ALA A 79 13.61 -15.73 5.42
C ALA A 79 13.80 -17.23 5.07
N ASN A 80 12.91 -18.11 5.52
CA ASN A 80 12.94 -19.53 5.19
C ASN A 80 12.63 -19.79 3.70
N TYR A 81 12.04 -18.83 3.00
CA TYR A 81 11.56 -18.95 1.61
C TYR A 81 12.51 -18.37 0.54
N GLN A 82 13.76 -18.03 0.91
CA GLN A 82 14.87 -17.51 0.07
C GLN A 82 15.15 -16.01 0.21
N ASN A 83 16.42 -15.63 0.04
CA ASN A 83 16.85 -14.25 -0.19
C ASN A 83 16.35 -13.77 -1.57
N TRP A 84 16.37 -12.45 -1.80
CA TRP A 84 16.02 -11.86 -3.09
C TRP A 84 14.57 -12.05 -3.52
N GLN A 85 13.64 -11.74 -2.63
CA GLN A 85 12.21 -11.84 -2.92
C GLN A 85 11.69 -10.58 -3.58
N ILE A 86 10.60 -10.74 -4.33
CA ILE A 86 9.73 -9.63 -4.72
C ILE A 86 8.29 -10.00 -4.36
N GLY A 87 7.52 -8.98 -4.02
CA GLY A 87 6.10 -9.06 -3.72
C GLY A 87 5.32 -8.03 -4.51
N GLY A 88 4.09 -8.39 -4.87
CA GLY A 88 3.13 -7.49 -5.48
C GLY A 88 1.70 -7.90 -5.16
N MET A 89 0.92 -6.97 -4.62
CA MET A 89 -0.51 -7.11 -4.33
C MET A 89 -1.24 -5.90 -4.90
N TRP A 90 -2.18 -6.11 -5.82
CA TRP A 90 -2.87 -5.04 -6.53
C TRP A 90 -4.37 -5.06 -6.28
N SER A 91 -4.99 -3.91 -6.10
CA SER A 91 -6.42 -3.78 -5.88
C SER A 91 -7.21 -4.33 -7.08
N LYS A 92 -8.38 -4.90 -6.81
CA LYS A 92 -9.33 -5.32 -7.87
C LYS A 92 -10.05 -4.14 -8.50
N GLN A 93 -10.23 -3.07 -7.72
CA GLN A 93 -10.90 -1.85 -8.13
C GLN A 93 -9.91 -0.68 -8.17
N ARG A 94 -10.19 0.27 -9.05
CA ARG A 94 -9.43 1.52 -9.14
C ARG A 94 -10.02 2.57 -8.20
N ILE A 95 -9.16 3.37 -7.61
CA ILE A 95 -9.52 4.61 -6.92
C ILE A 95 -9.74 5.70 -7.97
N ASP A 96 -10.82 6.46 -7.84
CA ASP A 96 -11.05 7.68 -8.62
C ASP A 96 -10.53 8.90 -7.87
N LEU A 97 -9.45 9.52 -8.36
CA LEU A 97 -8.79 10.66 -7.72
C LEU A 97 -9.62 11.95 -7.76
N ASN A 98 -10.78 11.98 -8.42
CA ASN A 98 -11.73 13.09 -8.27
C ASN A 98 -12.41 13.08 -6.89
N SER A 99 -12.29 11.98 -6.14
CA SER A 99 -12.98 11.77 -4.88
C SER A 99 -12.00 11.57 -3.74
N ALA A 100 -12.21 12.29 -2.63
CA ALA A 100 -11.43 12.09 -1.41
C ALA A 100 -11.56 10.65 -0.92
N PHE A 101 -10.48 10.13 -0.33
CA PHE A 101 -10.50 8.82 0.30
C PHE A 101 -9.59 8.80 1.52
N THR A 102 -9.92 7.94 2.47
CA THR A 102 -9.03 7.49 3.54
C THR A 102 -8.84 5.99 3.43
N TYR A 103 -7.59 5.56 3.45
CA TYR A 103 -7.18 4.17 3.47
C TYR A 103 -6.41 3.89 4.75
N GLU A 104 -6.86 2.91 5.53
CA GLU A 104 -6.26 2.57 6.83
C GLU A 104 -5.84 1.11 6.83
N THR A 105 -4.61 0.90 7.27
CA THR A 105 -3.96 -0.41 7.31
C THR A 105 -3.03 -0.47 8.50
N ALA A 106 -2.48 -1.65 8.77
CA ALA A 106 -1.32 -1.77 9.62
C ALA A 106 -0.24 -2.59 8.91
N HIS A 107 1.02 -2.26 9.13
CA HIS A 107 2.16 -2.86 8.42
C HIS A 107 3.14 -3.53 9.36
N TYR A 108 3.70 -4.64 8.90
CA TYR A 108 4.74 -5.39 9.60
C TYR A 108 6.00 -5.46 8.75
N PHE A 109 7.15 -5.13 9.36
CA PHE A 109 8.46 -5.04 8.68
C PHE A 109 9.56 -5.92 9.31
N GLY A 110 9.19 -6.86 10.17
CA GLY A 110 10.15 -7.65 10.95
C GLY A 110 10.43 -7.09 12.34
N SER A 111 11.44 -7.63 13.00
CA SER A 111 11.80 -7.41 14.42
C SER A 111 13.28 -7.10 14.67
N ARG A 112 14.10 -7.00 13.61
CA ARG A 112 15.56 -6.81 13.65
C ARG A 112 15.95 -5.52 12.91
N PRO A 113 15.82 -4.35 13.54
CA PRO A 113 16.23 -3.08 12.93
C PRO A 113 17.69 -3.12 12.48
N GLY A 114 18.01 -2.54 11.33
CA GLY A 114 19.36 -2.59 10.74
C GLY A 114 19.69 -3.88 9.98
N TYR A 115 18.83 -4.89 10.09
CA TYR A 115 18.95 -6.14 9.34
C TYR A 115 17.75 -6.36 8.44
N ASP A 116 16.53 -6.21 8.96
CA ASP A 116 15.31 -6.46 8.20
C ASP A 116 15.16 -5.47 7.04
N ALA A 117 15.28 -5.99 5.81
CA ALA A 117 15.36 -5.23 4.57
C ALA A 117 14.50 -5.88 3.46
N ASP A 118 14.09 -5.15 2.44
CA ASP A 118 14.44 -3.74 2.17
C ASP A 118 13.32 -2.78 2.59
N GLY A 119 12.09 -3.26 2.54
CA GLY A 119 10.89 -2.50 2.82
C GLY A 119 9.81 -2.80 1.79
N MET A 120 8.73 -2.02 1.88
CA MET A 120 7.60 -2.11 0.97
C MET A 120 7.09 -0.71 0.63
N THR A 121 6.35 -0.60 -0.46
CA THR A 121 5.68 0.62 -0.86
C THR A 121 4.17 0.44 -0.77
N PHE A 122 3.45 1.51 -0.42
CA PHE A 122 2.09 1.70 -0.89
C PHE A 122 2.16 2.46 -2.22
N THR A 123 1.67 1.85 -3.31
CA THR A 123 1.81 2.40 -4.65
C THR A 123 0.46 2.68 -5.27
N LEU A 124 0.30 3.89 -5.82
CA LEU A 124 -0.77 4.26 -6.74
C LEU A 124 -0.22 4.18 -8.17
N GLN A 125 -0.90 3.46 -9.07
CA GLN A 125 -0.39 3.24 -10.43
C GLN A 125 -1.47 3.14 -11.51
N ASN A 126 -1.06 3.46 -12.72
CA ASN A 126 -1.79 3.20 -13.96
C ASN A 126 -0.82 2.69 -15.03
N ASP A 127 0.00 1.73 -14.63
CA ASP A 127 0.91 0.99 -15.49
C ASP A 127 0.11 0.18 -16.53
N PRO A 128 0.52 0.17 -17.81
CA PRO A 128 -0.08 -0.67 -18.85
C PRO A 128 -0.10 -2.17 -18.53
N GLU A 129 0.84 -2.67 -17.71
CA GLU A 129 0.89 -4.06 -17.23
C GLU A 129 -0.19 -4.36 -16.16
N GLY A 130 -0.85 -3.33 -15.62
CA GLY A 130 -1.95 -3.48 -14.67
C GLY A 130 -1.53 -4.26 -13.42
N ILE A 131 -2.14 -5.43 -13.19
CA ILE A 131 -1.82 -6.29 -12.04
C ILE A 131 -0.52 -7.09 -12.22
N ALA A 132 0.10 -7.03 -13.40
CA ALA A 132 1.42 -7.61 -13.63
C ALA A 132 2.55 -6.61 -13.34
N ALA A 133 2.24 -5.34 -13.07
CA ALA A 133 3.23 -4.31 -12.82
C ALA A 133 4.11 -4.68 -11.62
N TYR A 134 5.42 -4.45 -11.78
CA TYR A 134 6.45 -4.66 -10.77
C TYR A 134 7.63 -3.74 -11.06
N GLY A 135 8.60 -3.71 -10.16
CA GLY A 135 9.87 -3.04 -10.35
C GLY A 135 11.03 -3.89 -9.85
N ALA A 136 12.18 -3.25 -9.75
CA ALA A 136 13.41 -3.86 -9.32
C ALA A 136 13.36 -4.26 -7.83
N ARG A 137 14.13 -5.28 -7.44
CA ARG A 137 14.23 -5.77 -6.05
C ARG A 137 15.29 -5.00 -5.25
N GLY A 138 15.59 -5.41 -4.01
CA GLY A 138 16.61 -4.73 -3.22
C GLY A 138 16.08 -3.37 -2.74
N GLY A 139 16.94 -2.35 -2.73
CA GLY A 139 16.52 -0.95 -2.56
C GLY A 139 15.47 -0.48 -3.58
N GLY A 140 15.26 -1.24 -4.68
CA GLY A 140 14.18 -0.96 -5.62
C GLY A 140 12.77 -1.31 -5.14
N LEU A 141 12.61 -1.91 -3.95
CA LEU A 141 11.34 -2.18 -3.25
C LEU A 141 10.22 -2.87 -4.07
N GLY A 142 10.55 -3.51 -5.17
CA GLY A 142 9.59 -4.04 -6.14
C GLY A 142 8.81 -2.97 -6.91
N ALA A 143 9.23 -1.69 -6.85
CA ALA A 143 8.58 -0.56 -7.51
C ALA A 143 9.52 0.19 -8.47
N TYR A 144 10.72 0.52 -8.02
CA TYR A 144 11.66 1.40 -8.71
C TYR A 144 12.45 0.70 -9.81
N PRO A 145 13.01 1.43 -10.78
CA PRO A 145 13.98 0.93 -11.73
C PRO A 145 15.31 0.79 -11.03
N TRP A 146 16.15 -0.09 -11.56
CA TRP A 146 17.56 -0.23 -11.19
C TRP A 146 17.76 -1.15 -9.97
N SER A 147 18.27 -2.34 -10.25
CA SER A 147 18.77 -3.30 -9.26
C SER A 147 19.58 -4.32 -10.03
N ARG A 148 20.20 -5.26 -9.32
CA ARG A 148 20.89 -6.39 -9.96
C ARG A 148 20.16 -7.71 -9.72
N SER A 149 20.21 -8.61 -10.69
CA SER A 149 19.69 -10.00 -10.60
C SER A 149 20.41 -10.86 -9.56
N GLY A 150 21.47 -10.33 -8.94
CA GLY A 150 22.16 -10.93 -7.80
C GLY A 150 23.20 -11.95 -8.21
N PRO A 151 23.91 -12.51 -7.23
CA PRO A 151 24.91 -13.52 -7.53
C PRO A 151 24.26 -14.75 -8.21
N PRO A 152 24.92 -15.35 -9.22
CA PRO A 152 26.25 -15.02 -9.73
C PRO A 152 26.27 -14.02 -10.91
N LYS A 153 25.15 -13.79 -11.60
CA LYS A 153 25.14 -13.04 -12.87
C LYS A 153 25.19 -11.51 -12.71
N GLN A 154 24.60 -10.98 -11.64
CA GLN A 154 24.56 -9.55 -11.31
C GLN A 154 24.09 -8.64 -12.47
N GLU A 155 23.18 -9.09 -13.32
CA GLU A 155 22.69 -8.31 -14.47
C GLU A 155 21.82 -7.13 -14.01
N LEU A 156 21.91 -6.00 -14.72
CA LEU A 156 21.09 -4.81 -14.43
C LEU A 156 19.63 -5.07 -14.78
N ILE A 157 18.74 -4.91 -13.81
CA ILE A 157 17.29 -4.93 -13.94
C ILE A 157 16.82 -3.49 -14.11
N SER A 158 16.23 -3.19 -15.26
CA SER A 158 15.76 -1.84 -15.62
C SER A 158 14.24 -1.77 -15.78
N HIS A 159 13.50 -2.52 -14.97
CA HIS A 159 12.04 -2.59 -14.98
C HIS A 159 11.48 -1.90 -13.73
N TYR A 160 10.37 -1.20 -13.89
CA TYR A 160 9.76 -0.34 -12.88
C TYR A 160 8.28 -0.16 -13.17
N ILE A 161 7.55 0.26 -12.14
CA ILE A 161 6.13 0.57 -12.26
C ILE A 161 5.99 1.96 -12.91
N GLN A 162 5.44 1.98 -14.12
CA GLN A 162 5.15 3.17 -14.89
C GLN A 162 3.89 3.86 -14.39
N ASN A 163 3.78 5.15 -14.71
CA ASN A 163 2.60 5.96 -14.40
C ASN A 163 2.18 5.85 -12.94
N ALA A 164 3.12 6.04 -12.02
CA ALA A 164 2.96 5.71 -10.61
C ALA A 164 3.56 6.76 -9.68
N LEU A 165 3.08 6.71 -8.44
CA LEU A 165 3.63 7.38 -7.28
C LEU A 165 3.59 6.39 -6.12
N SER A 166 4.70 6.26 -5.41
CA SER A 166 4.79 5.37 -4.25
C SER A 166 5.05 6.16 -2.99
N ILE A 167 4.40 5.76 -1.91
CA ILE A 167 4.84 6.05 -0.55
C ILE A 167 5.64 4.84 -0.13
N GLU A 168 6.95 5.00 0.01
CA GLU A 168 7.80 3.94 0.52
C GLU A 168 7.84 3.93 2.04
N MET A 169 8.02 2.73 2.57
CA MET A 169 8.36 2.46 3.96
C MET A 169 9.60 1.57 3.91
N HIS A 170 10.77 2.23 3.84
CA HIS A 170 12.04 1.59 3.60
C HIS A 170 12.74 1.31 4.94
N SER A 171 12.91 0.03 5.30
CA SER A 171 13.43 -0.40 6.61
C SER A 171 14.94 -0.51 6.65
N TYR A 172 15.59 -0.40 5.50
CA TYR A 172 17.05 -0.36 5.34
C TYR A 172 17.50 1.03 4.83
N TRP A 173 18.80 1.32 4.79
CA TRP A 173 19.31 2.53 4.13
C TRP A 173 20.21 2.10 2.98
N SER A 174 19.77 2.36 1.76
CA SER A 174 20.37 2.05 0.46
C SER A 174 21.29 3.19 0.00
N GLY A 175 22.44 3.35 0.65
CA GLY A 175 23.44 4.36 0.28
C GLY A 175 24.86 3.83 0.23
N ASP A 176 25.03 2.53 -0.03
CA ASP A 176 26.35 1.90 -0.10
C ASP A 176 26.97 2.09 -1.48
N THR A 177 28.01 2.94 -1.57
CA THR A 177 28.73 3.21 -2.83
C THR A 177 29.54 2.02 -3.34
N ALA A 178 29.80 1.02 -2.49
CA ALA A 178 30.43 -0.23 -2.90
C ALA A 178 29.43 -1.19 -3.58
N GLN A 179 28.13 -0.97 -3.38
CA GLN A 179 27.07 -1.73 -4.05
C GLN A 179 26.55 -0.92 -5.23
N PHE A 180 26.80 -1.46 -6.42
CA PHE A 180 26.31 -0.84 -7.65
C PHE A 180 24.78 -0.82 -7.62
N ASP A 181 24.22 0.38 -7.69
CA ASP A 181 22.79 0.63 -7.92
C ASP A 181 21.88 0.31 -6.72
N ASP A 182 22.42 0.48 -5.50
CA ASP A 182 21.72 0.49 -4.21
C ASP A 182 21.98 1.83 -3.49
N MET A 183 21.83 2.93 -4.24
CA MET A 183 22.16 4.30 -3.83
C MET A 183 20.95 5.24 -3.77
N TYR A 184 19.72 4.73 -3.66
CA TYR A 184 18.53 5.59 -3.60
C TYR A 184 18.57 6.57 -2.41
N ASP A 185 19.14 6.15 -1.28
CA ASP A 185 19.19 6.93 -0.05
C ASP A 185 20.51 7.70 0.14
N TYR A 186 21.42 7.66 -0.83
CA TYR A 186 22.80 8.14 -0.68
C TYR A 186 22.88 9.61 -0.25
N ASP A 187 21.98 10.45 -0.76
CA ASP A 187 21.91 11.89 -0.47
C ASP A 187 21.11 12.24 0.79
N TYR A 188 20.63 11.24 1.52
CA TYR A 188 19.72 11.40 2.64
C TYR A 188 20.33 10.90 3.96
N PRO A 189 19.82 11.37 5.13
CA PRO A 189 20.30 10.92 6.43
C PRO A 189 20.28 9.40 6.55
N ASN A 190 21.36 8.83 7.09
CA ASN A 190 21.45 7.38 7.31
C ASN A 190 20.40 6.93 8.32
N THR A 191 19.45 6.14 7.83
CA THR A 191 18.34 5.59 8.62
C THR A 191 18.42 4.08 8.76
N LYS A 192 19.60 3.46 8.58
CA LYS A 192 19.76 2.00 8.60
C LYS A 192 19.12 1.33 9.81
N MET A 193 19.20 1.95 10.99
CA MET A 193 18.68 1.39 12.25
C MET A 193 17.20 1.70 12.54
N THR A 194 16.58 2.62 11.80
CA THR A 194 15.23 3.13 12.09
C THR A 194 14.27 2.98 10.91
N GLY A 195 14.78 3.08 9.69
CA GLY A 195 14.03 3.22 8.45
C GLY A 195 13.55 4.65 8.23
N HIS A 196 12.87 4.85 7.11
CA HIS A 196 12.25 6.12 6.73
C HIS A 196 10.96 5.88 5.96
N LEU A 197 10.16 6.95 5.86
CA LEU A 197 9.11 7.04 4.86
C LEU A 197 9.58 7.96 3.74
N GLY A 198 9.11 7.72 2.53
CA GLY A 198 9.45 8.55 1.39
C GLY A 198 8.30 8.65 0.41
N VAL A 199 8.24 9.76 -0.32
CA VAL A 199 7.43 9.84 -1.53
C VAL A 199 8.35 9.84 -2.71
N VAL A 200 8.02 8.99 -3.66
CA VAL A 200 8.85 8.75 -4.82
C VAL A 200 8.03 8.57 -6.08
N ARG A 201 8.69 8.85 -7.18
CA ARG A 201 8.21 8.47 -8.50
C ARG A 201 9.10 7.31 -8.94
N PRO A 202 8.59 6.06 -9.05
CA PRO A 202 9.41 4.91 -9.37
C PRO A 202 10.37 5.19 -10.53
N GLY A 203 9.89 5.69 -11.67
CA GLY A 203 10.77 6.25 -12.70
C GLY A 203 10.04 7.17 -13.68
N GLU A 204 10.77 8.07 -14.34
CA GLU A 204 10.25 8.81 -15.48
C GLU A 204 10.15 7.90 -16.70
N THR A 205 9.15 8.12 -17.55
CA THR A 205 8.97 7.34 -18.79
C THR A 205 9.15 8.27 -19.99
N PRO A 206 10.23 8.11 -20.80
CA PRO A 206 11.29 7.10 -20.67
C PRO A 206 12.27 7.42 -19.52
N LEU A 207 12.95 6.39 -19.00
CA LEU A 207 14.01 6.56 -18.00
C LEU A 207 15.15 7.40 -18.57
N THR A 208 15.55 8.44 -17.85
CA THR A 208 16.58 9.40 -18.27
C THR A 208 17.95 9.13 -17.64
N THR A 209 18.01 8.29 -16.61
CA THR A 209 19.22 7.91 -15.87
C THR A 209 19.34 6.40 -15.77
N LYS A 210 20.54 5.86 -15.47
CA LYS A 210 20.80 4.46 -15.09
C LYS A 210 21.37 4.34 -13.68
N THR A 211 21.23 5.39 -12.88
CA THR A 211 21.78 5.48 -11.52
C THR A 211 20.60 5.55 -10.56
N SER A 212 20.48 4.59 -9.62
CA SER A 212 19.43 4.63 -8.59
C SER A 212 19.40 5.94 -7.79
N ARG A 213 20.57 6.54 -7.49
CA ARG A 213 20.70 7.83 -6.81
C ARG A 213 19.95 8.97 -7.51
N ASP A 214 19.93 8.96 -8.85
CA ASP A 214 19.31 10.02 -9.65
C ASP A 214 17.77 9.90 -9.66
N VAL A 215 17.22 8.75 -9.24
CA VAL A 215 15.77 8.59 -9.03
C VAL A 215 15.36 9.38 -7.79
N GLY A 216 16.11 9.21 -6.69
CA GLY A 216 15.98 9.96 -5.44
C GLY A 216 14.57 9.98 -4.84
N HIS A 217 14.35 10.94 -3.94
CA HIS A 217 13.08 11.10 -3.23
C HIS A 217 12.45 12.47 -3.46
N LEU A 218 11.15 12.47 -3.69
CA LEU A 218 10.32 13.69 -3.72
C LEU A 218 10.02 14.19 -2.29
N GLN A 219 9.96 13.28 -1.33
CA GLN A 219 9.95 13.55 0.11
C GLN A 219 10.73 12.47 0.85
N TYR A 220 11.42 12.85 1.92
CA TYR A 220 12.16 11.93 2.79
C TYR A 220 11.87 12.27 4.24
N VAL A 221 11.30 11.33 4.98
CA VAL A 221 10.87 11.49 6.38
C VAL A 221 11.60 10.45 7.23
N PRO A 222 12.73 10.82 7.88
CA PRO A 222 13.49 9.89 8.70
C PRO A 222 12.69 9.50 9.95
N LEU A 223 12.71 8.23 10.30
CA LEU A 223 12.09 7.73 11.53
C LEU A 223 13.10 7.70 12.68
N THR A 224 12.58 7.68 13.89
CA THR A 224 13.36 7.70 15.13
C THR A 224 13.42 6.33 15.76
N ASP A 225 14.21 6.17 16.84
CA ASP A 225 14.21 4.93 17.61
C ASP A 225 12.85 4.57 18.19
N ALA A 226 12.05 5.57 18.59
CA ALA A 226 10.70 5.34 19.10
C ALA A 226 9.73 4.85 18.00
N THR A 227 10.05 5.15 16.73
CA THR A 227 9.13 5.03 15.60
C THR A 227 9.73 4.22 14.46
N LYS A 228 10.67 3.31 14.77
CA LYS A 228 11.35 2.48 13.78
C LYS A 228 10.42 1.46 13.12
N LEU A 229 10.61 1.19 11.82
CA LEU A 229 9.73 0.30 11.04
C LEU A 229 9.77 -1.14 11.56
N SER A 230 10.97 -1.73 11.62
CA SER A 230 11.17 -3.10 12.06
C SER A 230 11.26 -3.16 13.59
N ASN A 231 10.12 -3.16 14.27
CA ASN A 231 10.02 -3.22 15.74
C ASN A 231 9.29 -4.47 16.28
N GLY A 232 9.00 -5.43 15.40
CA GLY A 232 8.31 -6.67 15.74
C GLY A 232 6.80 -6.51 15.91
N LYS A 233 6.22 -5.36 15.54
CA LYS A 233 4.79 -5.07 15.67
C LYS A 233 4.17 -4.64 14.35
N PHE A 234 2.88 -4.90 14.19
CA PHE A 234 2.05 -4.23 13.21
C PHE A 234 1.87 -2.77 13.62
N ARG A 235 2.17 -1.87 12.69
CA ARG A 235 2.12 -0.42 12.92
C ARG A 235 1.03 0.21 12.06
N PRO A 236 0.07 0.96 12.64
CA PRO A 236 -0.95 1.64 11.87
C PRO A 236 -0.34 2.55 10.80
N PHE A 237 -0.92 2.54 9.61
CA PHE A 237 -0.58 3.43 8.52
C PHE A 237 -1.85 3.95 7.89
N THR A 238 -1.85 5.25 7.63
CA THR A 238 -3.00 5.93 7.03
C THR A 238 -2.54 6.68 5.80
N VAL A 239 -3.31 6.57 4.72
CA VAL A 239 -3.19 7.41 3.52
C VAL A 239 -4.50 8.14 3.32
N LYS A 240 -4.42 9.45 3.12
CA LYS A 240 -5.57 10.32 2.84
C LYS A 240 -5.31 11.11 1.57
N TRP A 241 -6.31 11.14 0.70
CA TRP A 241 -6.30 11.98 -0.49
C TRP A 241 -7.38 13.05 -0.39
N THR A 242 -6.98 14.30 -0.60
CA THR A 242 -7.88 15.44 -0.70
C THR A 242 -7.75 16.08 -2.08
N PRO A 243 -8.71 15.87 -3.00
CA PRO A 243 -8.63 16.40 -4.35
C PRO A 243 -8.78 17.93 -4.35
N SER A 244 -8.06 18.57 -5.26
CA SER A 244 -8.15 20.00 -5.56
C SER A 244 -8.25 20.19 -7.07
N VAL A 245 -9.26 20.94 -7.51
CA VAL A 245 -9.50 21.22 -8.93
C VAL A 245 -9.18 22.68 -9.20
N THR A 246 -8.31 22.92 -10.17
CA THR A 246 -8.04 24.25 -10.71
C THR A 246 -8.37 24.30 -12.19
N TYR A 247 -8.44 25.49 -12.75
CA TYR A 247 -8.65 25.70 -14.18
C TYR A 247 -7.55 26.63 -14.70
N LYS A 248 -6.95 26.26 -15.83
CA LYS A 248 -5.99 27.10 -16.56
C LYS A 248 -6.43 27.17 -18.01
N ASP A 249 -6.70 28.38 -18.50
CA ASP A 249 -7.17 28.62 -19.88
C ASP A 249 -8.41 27.77 -20.25
N GLY A 250 -9.35 27.63 -19.30
CA GLY A 250 -10.56 26.81 -19.45
C GLY A 250 -10.34 25.30 -19.32
N VAL A 251 -9.09 24.84 -19.19
CA VAL A 251 -8.75 23.42 -19.01
C VAL A 251 -8.80 23.05 -17.54
N ARG A 252 -9.60 22.03 -17.21
CA ARG A 252 -9.68 21.46 -15.85
C ARG A 252 -8.40 20.71 -15.52
N ILE A 253 -7.78 21.05 -14.39
CA ILE A 253 -6.59 20.39 -13.85
C ILE A 253 -6.97 19.78 -12.49
N LEU A 254 -6.89 18.45 -12.41
CA LEU A 254 -7.10 17.71 -11.17
C LEU A 254 -5.77 17.50 -10.47
N GLY A 255 -5.62 18.07 -9.28
CA GLY A 255 -4.54 17.82 -8.34
C GLY A 255 -5.08 17.48 -6.95
N GLY A 256 -4.27 17.67 -5.92
CA GLY A 256 -4.68 17.44 -4.53
C GLY A 256 -3.51 17.17 -3.58
N ASP A 257 -3.87 16.93 -2.33
CA ASP A 257 -2.94 16.60 -1.26
C ASP A 257 -3.04 15.11 -0.91
N LEU A 258 -1.90 14.42 -0.99
CA LEU A 258 -1.73 13.04 -0.53
C LEU A 258 -1.02 13.07 0.82
N GLN A 259 -1.78 12.90 1.90
CA GLN A 259 -1.24 12.78 3.26
C GLN A 259 -1.00 11.32 3.60
N TYR A 260 0.11 11.03 4.28
CA TYR A 260 0.44 9.71 4.79
C TYR A 260 1.12 9.83 6.14
N TYR A 261 0.90 8.87 7.03
CA TYR A 261 1.56 8.83 8.33
C TYR A 261 1.44 7.46 9.01
N MET A 262 2.37 7.19 9.93
CA MET A 262 2.41 5.99 10.76
C MET A 262 1.86 6.27 12.17
N ASP A 263 1.45 5.21 12.86
CA ASP A 263 1.08 5.15 14.28
C ASP A 263 0.04 6.18 14.72
N GLY A 264 -0.85 6.59 13.81
CA GLY A 264 -1.87 7.59 14.10
C GLY A 264 -1.32 9.00 14.36
N ASN A 265 -0.04 9.25 14.13
CA ASN A 265 0.62 10.53 14.38
C ASN A 265 0.93 11.24 13.06
N PRO A 266 0.17 12.28 12.66
CA PRO A 266 0.40 13.01 11.41
C PRO A 266 1.78 13.67 11.29
N LYS A 267 2.55 13.78 12.39
CA LYS A 267 3.94 14.26 12.38
C LYS A 267 4.96 13.19 11.97
N GLU A 268 4.58 11.92 12.01
CA GLU A 268 5.38 10.78 11.57
C GLU A 268 5.00 10.38 10.15
N GLY A 269 5.06 11.37 9.25
CA GLY A 269 4.55 11.28 7.90
C GLY A 269 4.72 12.59 7.14
N GLY A 270 3.97 12.75 6.06
CA GLY A 270 4.05 13.92 5.20
C GLY A 270 2.74 14.22 4.47
N ILE A 271 2.71 15.38 3.83
CA ILE A 271 1.69 15.76 2.87
C ILE A 271 2.42 16.07 1.57
N PHE A 272 2.12 15.31 0.51
CA PHE A 272 2.66 15.52 -0.82
C PHE A 272 1.63 16.18 -1.72
N ARG A 273 1.98 17.33 -2.28
CA ARG A 273 1.14 18.06 -3.23
C ARG A 273 1.32 17.50 -4.63
N ILE A 274 0.24 16.97 -5.20
CA ILE A 274 0.13 16.65 -6.62
C ILE A 274 -0.56 17.81 -7.32
N ASN A 275 0.16 18.55 -8.17
CA ASN A 275 -0.43 19.67 -8.92
C ASN A 275 -1.37 19.19 -10.03
N ASN A 276 -0.99 18.10 -10.70
CA ASN A 276 -1.78 17.47 -11.75
C ASN A 276 -1.58 15.96 -11.72
N VAL A 277 -2.65 15.19 -11.53
CA VAL A 277 -2.60 13.72 -11.47
C VAL A 277 -2.12 13.11 -12.79
N LEU A 278 -2.33 13.79 -13.92
CA LEU A 278 -1.89 13.31 -15.24
C LEU A 278 -0.38 13.35 -15.41
N ASP A 279 0.34 14.14 -14.61
CA ASP A 279 1.80 14.19 -14.65
C ASP A 279 2.42 12.90 -14.09
N TYR A 280 1.72 12.26 -13.16
CA TYR A 280 2.15 11.04 -12.47
C TYR A 280 1.53 9.78 -13.08
N PHE A 281 0.21 9.76 -13.27
CA PHE A 281 -0.53 8.53 -13.57
C PHE A 281 -1.06 8.45 -15.00
N LYS A 282 -1.00 9.54 -15.77
CA LYS A 282 -1.67 9.64 -17.09
C LYS A 282 -3.17 9.30 -17.05
N SER A 283 -3.77 9.32 -15.87
CA SER A 283 -5.16 9.01 -15.59
C SER A 283 -5.56 9.64 -14.26
N ASP A 284 -6.87 9.85 -14.07
CA ASP A 284 -7.47 10.18 -12.79
C ASP A 284 -7.96 8.93 -12.03
N LYS A 285 -7.77 7.73 -12.60
CA LYS A 285 -8.15 6.45 -11.98
C LYS A 285 -6.94 5.53 -11.85
N VAL A 286 -6.62 5.16 -10.62
CA VAL A 286 -5.40 4.39 -10.31
C VAL A 286 -5.73 3.08 -9.63
N LEU A 287 -5.00 2.03 -9.96
CA LEU A 287 -4.87 0.88 -9.07
C LEU A 287 -4.04 1.31 -7.85
N PHE A 288 -4.27 0.64 -6.73
CA PHE A 288 -3.44 0.81 -5.55
C PHE A 288 -3.01 -0.55 -5.02
N GLY A 289 -1.93 -0.58 -4.28
CA GLY A 289 -1.40 -1.84 -3.81
C GLY A 289 -0.10 -1.71 -3.08
N TYR A 290 0.53 -2.86 -2.90
CA TYR A 290 1.82 -2.97 -2.25
C TYR A 290 2.77 -3.72 -3.14
N THR A 291 3.97 -3.20 -3.26
CA THR A 291 5.13 -3.97 -3.68
C THR A 291 6.15 -3.99 -2.57
N GLY A 292 6.97 -5.02 -2.55
CA GLY A 292 8.06 -5.11 -1.59
C GLY A 292 9.14 -6.01 -2.12
N SER A 293 10.33 -5.90 -1.55
CA SER A 293 11.42 -6.81 -1.89
C SER A 293 12.33 -7.07 -0.72
N SER A 294 13.19 -8.05 -0.92
CA SER A 294 14.35 -8.26 -0.08
C SER A 294 15.62 -8.45 -0.90
N GLY A 295 16.77 -8.23 -0.24
CA GLY A 295 18.09 -8.53 -0.76
C GLY A 295 18.76 -9.71 -0.03
N THR A 296 20.01 -9.52 0.36
CA THR A 296 20.77 -10.47 1.20
C THR A 296 20.24 -10.58 2.63
N HIS A 297 19.44 -9.60 3.06
CA HIS A 297 18.81 -9.59 4.37
C HIS A 297 17.28 -9.73 4.21
N PRO A 298 16.76 -10.97 4.11
CA PRO A 298 15.34 -11.19 3.88
C PRO A 298 14.50 -10.78 5.08
N THR A 299 13.37 -10.11 4.79
CA THR A 299 12.36 -9.80 5.79
C THR A 299 10.96 -10.23 5.37
N PHE A 300 10.20 -10.70 6.37
CA PHE A 300 8.77 -10.99 6.23
C PHE A 300 7.99 -9.67 6.31
N GLN A 301 7.14 -9.43 5.32
CA GLN A 301 6.44 -8.16 5.16
C GLN A 301 4.97 -8.41 4.93
N ALA A 302 4.12 -7.78 5.75
CA ALA A 302 2.69 -7.99 5.69
C ALA A 302 1.92 -6.70 5.95
N VAL A 303 0.69 -6.67 5.45
CA VAL A 303 -0.27 -5.58 5.60
C VAL A 303 -1.60 -6.14 6.09
N ALA A 304 -2.14 -5.59 7.17
CA ALA A 304 -3.50 -5.86 7.62
C ALA A 304 -4.44 -4.74 7.16
N LEU A 305 -5.55 -5.12 6.51
CA LEU A 305 -6.56 -4.17 6.02
C LEU A 305 -7.50 -3.75 7.15
N LEU A 306 -7.64 -2.43 7.38
CA LEU A 306 -8.55 -1.88 8.40
C LEU A 306 -9.73 -1.14 7.77
N LYS A 307 -9.45 -0.34 6.74
CA LYS A 307 -10.45 0.40 5.97
C LYS A 307 -10.03 0.47 4.51
N MET A 308 -10.91 0.07 3.59
CA MET A 308 -10.70 0.23 2.14
C MET A 308 -11.04 1.66 1.69
N PRO A 309 -10.38 2.21 0.65
CA PRO A 309 -10.74 3.51 0.11
C PRO A 309 -12.02 3.39 -0.73
N GLN A 310 -12.81 4.46 -0.75
CA GLN A 310 -13.98 4.62 -1.63
C GLN A 310 -14.99 3.46 -1.60
N ASN A 311 -15.29 2.95 -0.42
CA ASN A 311 -16.19 1.79 -0.23
C ASN A 311 -17.66 2.17 -0.05
N ALA A 312 -18.06 3.43 -0.24
CA ALA A 312 -19.47 3.83 -0.24
C ALA A 312 -20.17 3.48 -1.55
N GLN A 313 -21.51 3.42 -1.52
CA GLN A 313 -22.29 3.38 -2.77
C GLN A 313 -22.05 4.65 -3.58
N PRO A 314 -21.74 4.54 -4.88
CA PRO A 314 -21.47 5.71 -5.70
C PRO A 314 -22.77 6.48 -6.00
N VAL A 315 -22.63 7.79 -6.16
CA VAL A 315 -23.75 8.67 -6.56
C VAL A 315 -23.72 8.87 -8.07
N THR A 316 -24.86 8.71 -8.72
CA THR A 316 -25.00 9.01 -10.16
C THR A 316 -25.53 10.43 -10.35
N VAL A 317 -24.80 11.24 -11.10
CA VAL A 317 -25.18 12.60 -11.47
C VAL A 317 -25.65 12.61 -12.92
N ASN A 318 -26.92 12.93 -13.14
CA ASN A 318 -27.49 13.07 -14.47
C ASN A 318 -27.45 14.53 -14.91
N PHE A 319 -27.16 14.77 -16.19
CA PHE A 319 -27.16 16.10 -16.80
C PHE A 319 -28.34 16.19 -17.76
N VAL A 320 -29.35 17.00 -17.42
CA VAL A 320 -30.57 17.15 -18.22
C VAL A 320 -30.90 18.63 -18.50
N ASP A 321 -31.54 18.90 -19.63
CA ASP A 321 -32.10 20.21 -19.95
C ASP A 321 -33.40 20.51 -19.16
N THR A 322 -34.00 21.68 -19.38
CA THR A 322 -35.27 22.08 -18.73
C THR A 322 -36.47 21.22 -19.11
N ALA A 323 -36.38 20.45 -20.19
CA ALA A 323 -37.40 19.49 -20.62
C ALA A 323 -37.12 18.06 -20.10
N GLY A 324 -36.01 17.85 -19.38
CA GLY A 324 -35.60 16.55 -18.84
C GLY A 324 -34.82 15.67 -19.80
N ASN A 325 -34.43 16.17 -20.98
CA ASN A 325 -33.64 15.40 -21.93
C ASN A 325 -32.17 15.37 -21.51
N ALA A 326 -31.51 14.22 -21.64
CA ALA A 326 -30.09 14.09 -21.33
C ALA A 326 -29.23 14.99 -22.23
N ILE A 327 -28.35 15.78 -21.62
CA ILE A 327 -27.39 16.65 -22.32
C ILE A 327 -25.94 16.19 -22.23
N GLN A 328 -25.64 15.24 -21.33
CA GLN A 328 -24.35 14.56 -21.24
C GLN A 328 -24.57 13.18 -20.60
N ASP A 329 -23.64 12.25 -20.86
CA ASP A 329 -23.59 10.98 -20.14
C ASP A 329 -23.54 11.20 -18.61
N PRO A 330 -24.27 10.38 -17.82
CA PRO A 330 -24.24 10.46 -16.38
C PRO A 330 -22.82 10.26 -15.82
N LEU A 331 -22.48 11.02 -14.80
CA LEU A 331 -21.23 10.84 -14.06
C LEU A 331 -21.49 10.01 -12.81
N THR A 332 -20.85 8.85 -12.70
CA THR A 332 -20.85 8.05 -11.47
C THR A 332 -19.68 8.46 -10.61
N ILE A 333 -19.96 8.93 -9.40
CA ILE A 333 -18.99 9.51 -8.49
C ILE A 333 -18.86 8.63 -7.24
N PRO A 334 -17.70 8.00 -6.98
CA PRO A 334 -17.50 7.24 -5.76
C PRO A 334 -17.40 8.15 -4.52
N GLY A 335 -17.67 7.55 -3.38
CA GLY A 335 -17.63 8.21 -2.07
C GLY A 335 -16.96 7.33 -1.03
N ASP A 336 -16.66 7.91 0.12
CA ASP A 336 -16.12 7.23 1.29
C ASP A 336 -16.99 7.64 2.49
N PRO A 337 -17.51 6.70 3.31
CA PRO A 337 -18.39 7.02 4.41
C PRO A 337 -17.79 8.09 5.33
N GLY A 338 -18.62 9.06 5.73
CA GLY A 338 -18.22 10.20 6.56
C GLY A 338 -17.53 11.36 5.82
N ASN A 339 -17.28 11.27 4.51
CA ASN A 339 -16.77 12.41 3.73
C ASN A 339 -17.90 13.21 3.08
N GLN A 340 -17.77 14.54 3.07
CA GLN A 340 -18.69 15.41 2.33
C GLN A 340 -18.57 15.17 0.82
N TRP A 341 -19.71 15.18 0.14
CA TRP A 341 -19.81 15.00 -1.30
C TRP A 341 -20.37 16.25 -1.98
N ASP A 342 -19.75 16.68 -3.09
CA ASP A 342 -20.15 17.87 -3.85
C ASP A 342 -19.92 17.63 -5.35
N ALA A 343 -21.00 17.35 -6.08
CA ALA A 343 -20.95 17.17 -7.54
C ALA A 343 -20.51 18.44 -8.29
N ALA A 344 -20.74 19.63 -7.74
CA ALA A 344 -20.38 20.87 -8.43
C ALA A 344 -18.85 21.03 -8.57
N LYS A 345 -18.06 20.46 -7.65
CA LYS A 345 -16.59 20.42 -7.74
C LYS A 345 -16.06 19.35 -8.72
N ARG A 346 -16.93 18.42 -9.14
CA ARG A 346 -16.54 17.22 -9.90
C ARG A 346 -17.02 17.24 -11.36
N ARG A 347 -17.65 18.33 -11.80
CA ARG A 347 -18.16 18.54 -13.16
C ARG A 347 -17.40 19.68 -13.86
N PRO A 348 -17.33 19.68 -15.21
CA PRO A 348 -16.85 20.85 -15.94
C PRO A 348 -17.76 22.06 -15.67
N GLU A 349 -17.21 23.27 -15.76
CA GLU A 349 -17.95 24.51 -15.51
C GLU A 349 -19.06 24.73 -16.56
N TRP A 350 -18.82 24.29 -17.79
CA TRP A 350 -19.73 24.39 -18.93
C TRP A 350 -19.87 23.03 -19.62
N ILE A 351 -21.03 22.75 -20.18
CA ILE A 351 -21.27 21.57 -21.04
C ILE A 351 -21.41 22.05 -22.47
N HIS A 352 -20.68 21.46 -23.40
CA HIS A 352 -20.82 21.70 -24.83
C HIS A 352 -21.51 20.50 -25.48
N LYS A 353 -22.66 20.71 -26.13
CA LYS A 353 -23.41 19.66 -26.81
C LYS A 353 -23.95 20.19 -28.14
N GLY A 354 -23.51 19.60 -29.25
CA GLY A 354 -23.79 20.15 -30.58
C GLY A 354 -23.08 21.49 -30.74
N ASP A 355 -23.83 22.53 -31.09
CA ASP A 355 -23.35 23.92 -31.20
C ASP A 355 -23.67 24.75 -29.95
N ASP A 356 -24.32 24.17 -28.94
CA ASP A 356 -24.83 24.87 -27.77
C ASP A 356 -23.92 24.70 -26.55
N TRP A 357 -23.80 25.79 -25.79
CA TRP A 357 -23.16 25.83 -24.48
C TRP A 357 -24.20 25.93 -23.37
N TYR A 358 -24.12 25.02 -22.40
CA TYR A 358 -25.01 24.96 -21.26
C TYR A 358 -24.26 25.39 -19.99
N GLN A 359 -24.86 26.34 -19.28
CA GLN A 359 -24.45 26.72 -17.93
C GLN A 359 -25.40 26.09 -16.91
N TYR A 360 -24.83 25.67 -15.79
CA TYR A 360 -25.60 25.09 -14.70
C TYR A 360 -26.33 26.17 -13.91
N THR A 361 -27.62 25.98 -13.69
CA THR A 361 -28.49 26.94 -12.98
C THR A 361 -28.42 26.83 -11.45
N GLY A 362 -27.66 25.88 -10.91
CA GLY A 362 -27.50 25.68 -9.47
C GLY A 362 -26.28 24.86 -9.05
N LYS A 363 -25.95 24.91 -7.75
CA LYS A 363 -25.01 23.99 -7.08
C LYS A 363 -25.79 22.80 -6.56
N TYR A 364 -25.52 21.61 -7.09
CA TYR A 364 -26.16 20.37 -6.66
C TYR A 364 -25.29 19.71 -5.59
N THR A 365 -25.50 20.10 -4.33
CA THR A 365 -24.91 19.45 -3.16
C THR A 365 -25.90 18.42 -2.64
N VAL A 366 -25.51 17.14 -2.62
CA VAL A 366 -26.26 16.10 -1.91
C VAL A 366 -25.46 15.77 -0.66
N ASN A 367 -26.01 16.05 0.52
CA ASN A 367 -25.59 15.31 1.70
C ASN A 367 -26.15 13.90 1.49
N THR A 368 -25.31 12.91 1.18
CA THR A 368 -25.73 11.51 1.29
C THR A 368 -25.75 11.20 2.79
N PRO A 369 -26.92 11.03 3.43
CA PRO A 369 -26.94 10.35 4.72
C PRO A 369 -26.55 8.90 4.44
N ASP A 370 -25.67 8.35 5.27
CA ASP A 370 -25.20 6.96 5.16
C ASP A 370 -26.34 5.95 5.01
#